data_AF-A0A3N5NXH1-F1
#
_entry.id   AF-A0A3N5NXH1-F1
#
_cell.length_a   1.000
_cell.length_b   1.000
_cell.length_c   1.000
_cell.angle_alpha   90.00
_cell.angle_beta   90.00
_cell.angle_gamma   90.00
#
_symmetry.space_group_name_H-M   'P 1'
#
loop_
_entity.id
_entity.type
_entity.pdbx_description
1 polymer ?
#
loop_
_entity_poly.entity_id
_entity_poly.type
_entity_poly.pdbx_seq_one_letter_code
_entity_poly.pdbx_strand_id
1 'polypeptide(L)'
;MHGWNGRLLRVDLTAGTLREEAIPEEESRKYIGGRGVAIKYLMEGMDPTADALSPENLLIMATGPLTSTPAPTGNRYMVVCKSPLTGALANSNSGGVFPTMMKRSGYDLYIFEGKAPGPVYLYVDEGKAELRDASHLWGKDTHETEDIIRAETAEDVAVACIGPAGENLALIAAIINDKHRAAARSGVGAVMGAKNLKAVAARGSQKPELYDEKAMRGVVREAVSQLSADIKKGATMRIYGTSYVPDVTNEAGILPTHNFQFGQFEGAHKINGPSLKEHFLIRHSGCFACPLACARLTEVKGEIWGEKYAGKGEGPEYESIGSLGSACGVDNLAAVTRANYTCNELGLDTISTGLTIACAMEMYSKGILGEAEIGRPLPFGDADGMLDMLPLAAYRRGFGDQLAEGSWRLATRYGHPEMSITAKKLEFPSYDARGLKGMGLLYATSNIGASHMAGDTAYTELFGVGKKI
;
A
#
# COMPACT_ATOMS: atom_id res chain seq x y z
N MET A 1 2.67 11.36 28.88
CA MET A 1 1.92 10.33 28.13
C MET A 1 2.88 9.23 27.72
N HIS A 2 2.59 7.96 27.97
CA HIS A 2 3.51 6.85 27.65
C HIS A 2 3.17 6.24 26.28
N GLY A 3 4.19 5.83 25.52
CA GLY A 3 4.08 5.36 24.13
C GLY A 3 3.96 6.50 23.10
N TRP A 4 3.85 7.74 23.55
CA TRP A 4 3.68 8.94 22.72
C TRP A 4 4.87 9.87 22.87
N ASN A 5 5.19 10.61 21.81
CA ASN A 5 5.97 11.85 21.97
C ASN A 5 5.06 13.01 22.40
N GLY A 6 3.76 12.93 22.10
CA GLY A 6 2.77 13.97 22.35
C GLY A 6 2.90 15.17 21.40
N ARG A 7 3.56 15.01 20.26
CA ARG A 7 3.91 16.09 19.33
C ARG A 7 3.43 15.76 17.93
N LEU A 8 2.89 16.76 17.24
CA LEU A 8 2.65 16.71 15.79
C LEU A 8 3.35 17.88 15.11
N LEU A 9 3.71 17.69 13.85
CA LEU A 9 4.22 18.74 12.97
C LEU A 9 3.14 19.08 11.95
N ARG A 10 2.66 20.32 11.96
CA ARG A 10 1.79 20.89 10.93
C ARG A 10 2.65 21.62 9.90
N VAL A 11 2.45 21.28 8.64
CA VAL A 11 3.23 21.77 7.50
C VAL A 11 2.27 22.43 6.52
N ASP A 12 2.30 23.76 6.46
CA ASP A 12 1.62 24.52 5.42
C ASP A 12 2.55 24.63 4.22
N LEU A 13 2.24 23.87 3.18
CA LEU A 13 3.05 23.81 1.96
C LEU A 13 2.89 25.06 1.10
N THR A 14 1.74 25.76 1.21
CA THR A 14 1.52 27.01 0.47
C THR A 14 2.36 28.14 1.07
N ALA A 15 2.36 28.27 2.40
CA ALA A 15 3.15 29.27 3.11
C ALA A 15 4.62 28.87 3.29
N GLY A 16 4.94 27.58 3.14
CA GLY A 16 6.28 27.04 3.40
C GLY A 16 6.65 27.05 4.90
N THR A 17 5.65 26.99 5.79
CA THR A 17 5.86 27.11 7.24
C THR A 17 5.64 25.78 7.96
N LEU A 18 6.42 25.56 9.03
CA LEU A 18 6.36 24.37 9.86
C LEU A 18 6.03 24.80 11.29
N ARG A 19 4.98 24.21 11.89
CA ARG A 19 4.54 24.48 13.26
C ARG A 19 4.48 23.19 14.06
N GLU A 20 5.12 23.19 15.22
CA GLU A 20 4.96 22.12 16.19
C GLU A 20 3.72 22.36 17.05
N GLU A 21 2.93 21.32 17.28
CA GLU A 21 1.76 21.35 18.15
C GLU A 21 1.79 20.17 19.13
N ALA A 22 1.24 20.38 20.31
CA ALA A 22 1.02 19.31 21.28
C ALA A 22 -0.26 18.54 20.94
N ILE A 23 -0.22 17.21 21.05
CA ILE A 23 -1.42 16.37 21.01
C ILE A 23 -2.00 16.33 22.43
N PRO A 24 -3.22 16.81 22.68
CA PRO A 24 -3.80 16.79 24.01
C PRO A 24 -3.92 15.36 24.55
N GLU A 25 -3.68 15.16 25.84
CA GLU A 25 -3.74 13.83 26.46
C GLU A 25 -5.14 13.21 26.38
N GLU A 26 -6.18 14.02 26.48
CA GLU A 26 -7.57 13.58 26.31
C GLU A 26 -7.79 12.96 24.93
N GLU A 27 -7.28 13.59 23.87
CA GLU A 27 -7.38 13.10 22.50
C GLU A 27 -6.62 11.80 22.30
N SER A 28 -5.40 11.73 22.85
CA SER A 28 -4.58 10.51 22.84
C SER A 28 -5.28 9.34 23.54
N ARG A 29 -6.00 9.59 24.64
CA ARG A 29 -6.78 8.56 25.36
C ARG A 29 -8.05 8.16 24.62
N LYS A 30 -8.76 9.13 24.04
CA LYS A 30 -10.04 8.90 23.36
C LYS A 30 -9.88 8.18 22.01
N TYR A 31 -8.84 8.53 21.26
CA TYR A 31 -8.65 8.05 19.89
C TYR A 31 -7.45 7.10 19.71
N ILE A 32 -6.71 6.80 20.79
CA ILE A 32 -5.61 5.82 20.89
C ILE A 32 -4.35 6.14 20.06
N GLY A 33 -4.48 6.66 18.83
CA GLY A 33 -3.38 6.98 17.92
C GLY A 33 -3.56 6.43 16.51
N GLY A 34 -2.53 6.61 15.68
CA GLY A 34 -2.55 6.21 14.26
C GLY A 34 -3.82 6.71 13.56
N ARG A 35 -4.65 5.76 13.10
CA ARG A 35 -5.89 6.02 12.37
C ARG A 35 -6.86 6.91 13.14
N GLY A 36 -7.06 6.67 14.44
CA GLY A 36 -8.09 7.36 15.22
C GLY A 36 -7.82 8.86 15.33
N VAL A 37 -6.63 9.22 15.80
CA VAL A 37 -6.23 10.63 15.96
C VAL A 37 -6.11 11.33 14.60
N ALA A 38 -5.60 10.65 13.57
CA ALA A 38 -5.52 11.23 12.23
C ALA A 38 -6.91 11.56 11.65
N ILE A 39 -7.91 10.69 11.82
CA ILE A 39 -9.29 10.96 11.38
C ILE A 39 -9.88 12.15 12.13
N LYS A 40 -9.62 12.28 13.44
CA LYS A 40 -10.07 13.44 14.23
C LYS A 40 -9.55 14.74 13.62
N TYR A 41 -8.25 14.85 13.36
CA TYR A 41 -7.67 16.04 12.73
C TYR A 41 -8.18 16.27 11.31
N LEU A 42 -8.42 15.21 10.53
CA LEU A 42 -9.02 15.33 9.20
C LEU A 42 -10.44 15.92 9.30
N MET A 43 -11.28 15.41 10.22
CA MET A 43 -12.67 15.84 10.36
C MET A 43 -12.81 17.29 10.87
N GLU A 44 -11.88 17.75 11.69
CA GLU A 44 -11.90 19.13 12.21
C GLU A 44 -11.20 20.13 11.29
N GLY A 45 -10.20 19.68 10.54
CA GLY A 45 -9.30 20.54 9.76
C GLY A 45 -9.63 20.64 8.28
N MET A 46 -10.71 20.02 7.80
CA MET A 46 -11.05 19.98 6.38
C MET A 46 -12.57 20.01 6.16
N ASP A 47 -13.02 20.78 5.16
CA ASP A 47 -14.39 20.68 4.67
C ASP A 47 -14.58 19.34 3.94
N PRO A 48 -15.50 18.46 4.38
CA PRO A 48 -15.74 17.17 3.73
C PRO A 48 -16.22 17.30 2.29
N THR A 49 -16.67 18.47 1.84
CA THR A 49 -17.09 18.75 0.46
C THR A 49 -15.94 19.17 -0.46
N ALA A 50 -14.78 19.55 0.09
CA ALA A 50 -13.61 19.98 -0.68
C ALA A 50 -13.16 18.91 -1.69
N ASP A 51 -12.64 19.32 -2.85
CA ASP A 51 -12.11 18.37 -3.82
C ASP A 51 -10.90 17.61 -3.24
N ALA A 52 -10.80 16.32 -3.55
CA ALA A 52 -9.78 15.47 -2.92
C ALA A 52 -8.35 15.74 -3.43
N LEU A 53 -8.17 16.42 -4.57
CA LEU A 53 -6.85 16.83 -5.08
C LEU A 53 -6.60 18.33 -4.86
N SER A 54 -7.48 19.01 -4.14
CA SER A 54 -7.34 20.43 -3.82
C SER A 54 -6.35 20.68 -2.66
N PRO A 55 -5.79 21.90 -2.56
CA PRO A 55 -4.95 22.31 -1.42
C PRO A 55 -5.64 22.17 -0.05
N GLU A 56 -6.98 22.25 0.00
CA GLU A 56 -7.81 22.15 1.19
C GLU A 56 -7.85 20.73 1.79
N ASN A 57 -7.63 19.68 0.98
CA ASN A 57 -7.55 18.32 1.51
C ASN A 57 -6.33 18.18 2.43
N LEU A 58 -6.46 17.49 3.57
CA LEU A 58 -5.32 17.20 4.43
C LEU A 58 -4.69 15.86 4.06
N LEU A 59 -3.36 15.79 4.06
CA LEU A 59 -2.62 14.53 4.06
C LEU A 59 -1.98 14.34 5.44
N ILE A 60 -2.33 13.26 6.14
CA ILE A 60 -1.88 13.02 7.51
C ILE A 60 -1.13 11.71 7.56
N MET A 61 0.14 11.75 7.97
CA MET A 61 0.91 10.57 8.34
C MET A 61 0.89 10.43 9.86
N ALA A 62 0.52 9.26 10.38
CA ALA A 62 0.29 9.08 11.82
C ALA A 62 0.80 7.74 12.34
N THR A 63 1.62 7.78 13.37
CA THR A 63 2.08 6.60 14.11
C THR A 63 1.13 6.28 15.28
N GLY A 64 1.22 5.05 15.80
CA GLY A 64 0.50 4.63 17.00
C GLY A 64 1.36 4.69 18.26
N PRO A 65 0.76 4.46 19.45
CA PRO A 65 1.48 4.45 20.72
C PRO A 65 2.45 3.26 20.87
N LEU A 66 2.23 2.17 20.11
CA LEU A 66 3.13 1.02 20.08
C LEU A 66 4.20 1.12 18.99
N THR A 67 4.12 2.11 18.09
CA THR A 67 5.14 2.31 17.05
C THR A 67 6.49 2.66 17.69
N SER A 68 7.57 2.00 17.26
CA SER A 68 8.92 2.13 17.84
C SER A 68 9.05 1.69 19.32
N THR A 69 8.10 0.91 19.83
CA THR A 69 8.24 0.22 21.12
C THR A 69 8.74 -1.22 20.91
N PRO A 70 9.11 -1.97 21.97
CA PRO A 70 9.42 -3.39 21.86
C PRO A 70 8.23 -4.30 21.49
N ALA A 71 7.02 -3.75 21.29
CA ALA A 71 5.85 -4.53 20.89
C ALA A 71 6.15 -5.32 19.60
N PRO A 72 5.87 -6.63 19.54
CA PRO A 72 5.93 -7.36 18.27
C PRO A 72 5.07 -6.63 17.23
N THR A 73 5.60 -6.46 16.02
CA THR A 73 4.95 -5.77 14.90
C THR A 73 4.59 -4.29 15.15
N GLY A 74 5.11 -3.66 16.22
CA GLY A 74 4.96 -2.24 16.57
C GLY A 74 5.75 -1.28 15.68
N ASN A 75 5.55 -1.35 14.37
CA ASN A 75 6.33 -0.63 13.34
C ASN A 75 5.45 -0.16 12.17
N ARG A 76 4.20 0.23 12.47
CA ARG A 76 3.21 0.67 11.48
C ARG A 76 2.90 2.17 11.62
N TYR A 77 2.50 2.77 10.51
CA TYR A 77 1.87 4.10 10.43
C TYR A 77 0.65 4.06 9.51
N MET A 78 -0.14 5.11 9.57
CA MET A 78 -1.31 5.34 8.73
C MET A 78 -1.10 6.59 7.88
N VAL A 79 -1.59 6.55 6.65
CA VAL A 79 -1.79 7.73 5.80
C VAL A 79 -3.29 7.96 5.67
N VAL A 80 -3.75 9.13 6.07
CA VAL A 80 -5.17 9.50 6.16
C VAL A 80 -5.43 10.81 5.41
N CYS A 81 -6.44 10.81 4.55
CA CYS A 81 -6.90 11.97 3.77
C CYS A 81 -8.30 11.72 3.22
N LYS A 82 -8.87 12.67 2.48
CA LYS A 82 -9.97 12.38 1.54
C LYS A 82 -9.41 11.69 0.30
N SER A 83 -9.95 10.54 -0.05
CA SER A 83 -9.55 9.75 -1.22
C SER A 83 -10.03 10.40 -2.52
N PRO A 84 -9.16 10.61 -3.52
CA PRO A 84 -9.58 11.06 -4.84
C PRO A 84 -10.20 9.93 -5.67
N LEU A 85 -9.87 8.67 -5.38
CA LEU A 85 -10.47 7.50 -6.02
C LEU A 85 -11.95 7.35 -5.63
N THR A 86 -12.25 7.38 -4.33
CA THR A 86 -13.59 7.06 -3.80
C THR A 86 -14.42 8.30 -3.47
N GLY A 87 -13.79 9.45 -3.22
CA GLY A 87 -14.43 10.65 -2.68
C GLY A 87 -14.74 10.56 -1.19
N ALA A 88 -14.37 9.47 -0.52
CA ALA A 88 -14.61 9.21 0.90
C ALA A 88 -13.29 9.22 1.70
N LEU A 89 -13.31 8.70 2.92
CA LEU A 89 -12.12 8.57 3.77
C LEU A 89 -11.09 7.61 3.14
N ALA A 90 -9.80 7.96 3.20
CA ALA A 90 -8.68 7.05 3.03
C ALA A 90 -7.99 6.77 4.39
N ASN A 91 -7.54 5.54 4.63
CA ASN A 91 -6.69 5.19 5.77
C ASN A 91 -5.72 4.05 5.43
N SER A 92 -4.72 4.36 4.61
CA SER A 92 -3.75 3.36 4.13
C SER A 92 -2.67 3.08 5.17
N ASN A 93 -2.46 1.81 5.48
CA ASN A 93 -1.46 1.37 6.45
C ASN A 93 -0.17 0.94 5.73
N SER A 94 0.99 1.24 6.31
CA SER A 94 2.25 0.64 5.88
C SER A 94 3.17 0.35 7.06
N GLY A 95 4.10 -0.59 6.84
CA GLY A 95 5.13 -1.01 7.78
C GLY A 95 6.51 -0.57 7.35
N GLY A 96 7.52 -1.40 7.61
CA GLY A 96 8.90 -1.13 7.23
C GLY A 96 9.73 -0.52 8.35
N VAL A 97 10.67 0.36 7.99
CA VAL A 97 11.56 1.10 8.90
C VAL A 97 11.11 2.55 9.04
N PHE A 98 10.56 3.16 7.98
CA PHE A 98 10.03 4.53 8.01
C PHE A 98 9.14 4.84 9.23
N PRO A 99 8.15 4.01 9.63
CA PRO A 99 7.26 4.36 10.73
C PRO A 99 8.00 4.46 12.07
N THR A 100 9.04 3.64 12.23
CA THR A 100 9.92 3.68 13.39
C THR A 100 10.72 4.97 13.38
N MET A 101 11.38 5.32 12.27
CA MET A 101 12.19 6.55 12.22
C MET A 101 11.35 7.82 12.33
N MET A 102 10.14 7.84 11.75
CA MET A 102 9.14 8.88 11.97
C MET A 102 8.88 9.07 13.47
N LYS A 103 8.56 8.00 14.19
CA LYS A 103 8.33 8.08 15.64
C LYS A 103 9.57 8.55 16.40
N ARG A 104 10.75 8.02 16.05
CA ARG A 104 12.02 8.34 16.72
C ARG A 104 12.56 9.73 16.41
N SER A 105 12.07 10.37 15.35
CA SER A 105 12.32 11.79 15.08
C SER A 105 11.66 12.70 16.13
N GLY A 106 10.80 12.16 17.00
CA GLY A 106 10.18 12.90 18.10
C GLY A 106 8.78 13.44 17.80
N TYR A 107 8.16 12.98 16.71
CA TYR A 107 6.79 13.32 16.33
C TYR A 107 5.92 12.05 16.23
N ASP A 108 4.63 12.20 16.50
CA ASP A 108 3.64 11.15 16.33
C ASP A 108 2.87 11.31 15.01
N LEU A 109 2.65 12.55 14.57
CA LEU A 109 1.91 12.92 13.37
C LEU A 109 2.65 13.97 12.54
N TYR A 110 2.52 13.87 11.22
CA TYR A 110 2.77 14.94 10.26
C TYR A 110 1.47 15.27 9.54
N ILE A 111 1.06 16.54 9.55
CA ILE A 111 -0.16 17.02 8.90
C ILE A 111 0.25 18.01 7.82
N PHE A 112 -0.08 17.71 6.57
CA PHE A 112 0.21 18.55 5.41
C PHE A 112 -1.06 19.23 4.90
N GLU A 113 -1.02 20.55 4.82
CA GLU A 113 -2.07 21.42 4.28
C GLU A 113 -1.51 22.29 3.15
N GLY A 114 -2.38 22.83 2.30
CA GLY A 114 -1.95 23.65 1.17
C GLY A 114 -1.27 22.85 0.06
N LYS A 115 -0.55 23.57 -0.81
CA LYS A 115 0.19 23.03 -1.96
C LYS A 115 1.46 23.86 -2.17
N ALA A 116 2.61 23.19 -2.29
CA ALA A 116 3.86 23.88 -2.55
C ALA A 116 3.91 24.45 -3.99
N PRO A 117 4.55 25.61 -4.22
CA PRO A 117 4.65 26.21 -5.55
C PRO A 117 5.47 25.36 -6.53
N GLY A 118 6.35 24.49 -6.03
CA GLY A 118 7.10 23.50 -6.80
C GLY A 118 7.37 22.25 -5.96
N PRO A 119 8.01 21.21 -6.52
CA PRO A 119 8.33 19.99 -5.81
C PRO A 119 9.17 20.23 -4.56
N VAL A 120 8.72 19.70 -3.42
CA VAL A 120 9.45 19.74 -2.14
C VAL A 120 9.45 18.38 -1.46
N TYR A 121 10.38 18.18 -0.52
CA TYR A 121 10.31 17.08 0.44
C TYR A 121 10.48 17.58 1.87
N LEU A 122 9.82 16.90 2.82
CA LEU A 122 10.02 17.15 4.24
C LEU A 122 11.20 16.32 4.74
N TYR A 123 12.19 16.97 5.35
CA TYR A 123 13.28 16.30 6.07
C TYR A 123 13.13 16.54 7.56
N VAL A 124 13.13 15.47 8.35
CA VAL A 124 13.10 15.53 9.81
C VAL A 124 14.25 14.72 10.39
N ASP A 125 15.13 15.38 11.11
CA ASP A 125 16.30 14.77 11.73
C ASP A 125 16.41 15.17 13.20
N GLU A 126 16.29 14.18 14.09
CA GLU A 126 16.40 14.37 15.55
C GLU A 126 15.52 15.53 16.06
N GLY A 127 14.29 15.61 15.55
CA GLY A 127 13.28 16.60 15.93
C GLY A 127 13.34 17.92 15.16
N LYS A 128 14.40 18.17 14.37
CA LYS A 128 14.51 19.35 13.52
C LYS A 128 13.90 19.07 12.15
N ALA A 129 12.93 19.88 11.76
CA ALA A 129 12.21 19.71 10.51
C ALA A 129 12.46 20.88 9.55
N GLU A 130 12.60 20.58 8.27
CA GLU A 130 12.69 21.58 7.19
C GLU A 130 12.08 21.06 5.89
N LEU A 131 11.55 21.98 5.08
CA LEU A 131 11.15 21.71 3.70
C LEU A 131 12.34 21.99 2.77
N ARG A 132 12.67 21.03 1.92
CA ARG A 132 13.76 21.13 0.94
C ARG A 132 13.21 21.04 -0.47
N ASP A 133 13.90 21.68 -1.42
CA ASP A 133 13.58 21.52 -2.84
C ASP A 133 13.72 20.06 -3.27
N ALA A 134 12.77 19.60 -4.08
CA ALA A 134 12.74 18.26 -4.65
C ALA A 134 12.65 18.29 -6.18
N SER A 135 13.02 19.41 -6.81
CA SER A 135 12.89 19.57 -8.26
C SER A 135 13.77 18.56 -9.01
N HIS A 136 14.93 18.20 -8.45
CA HIS A 136 15.82 17.15 -8.97
C HIS A 136 15.31 15.72 -8.75
N LEU A 137 14.34 15.53 -7.87
CA LEU A 137 13.72 14.24 -7.56
C LEU A 137 12.44 14.00 -8.37
N TRP A 138 11.77 15.06 -8.80
CA TRP A 138 10.53 14.97 -9.56
C TRP A 138 10.74 14.23 -10.88
N GLY A 139 9.91 13.24 -11.18
CA GLY A 139 10.01 12.35 -12.33
C GLY A 139 10.81 11.06 -12.07
N LYS A 140 11.52 10.97 -10.94
CA LYS A 140 12.25 9.75 -10.56
C LYS A 140 11.34 8.71 -9.93
N ASP A 141 11.70 7.44 -10.10
CA ASP A 141 11.02 6.35 -9.41
C ASP A 141 11.26 6.41 -7.88
N THR A 142 10.51 5.62 -7.12
CA THR A 142 10.57 5.63 -5.65
C THR A 142 11.91 5.13 -5.10
N HIS A 143 12.59 4.22 -5.79
CA HIS A 143 13.86 3.64 -5.34
C HIS A 143 14.99 4.63 -5.56
N GLU A 144 15.05 5.24 -6.74
CA GLU A 144 15.98 6.32 -7.07
C GLU A 144 15.77 7.51 -6.13
N THR A 145 14.53 7.87 -5.85
CA THR A 145 14.19 8.96 -4.92
C THR A 145 14.75 8.67 -3.52
N GLU A 146 14.51 7.46 -2.99
CA GLU A 146 15.03 7.06 -1.69
C GLU A 146 16.57 7.06 -1.66
N ASP A 147 17.22 6.51 -2.69
CA ASP A 147 18.69 6.45 -2.76
C ASP A 147 19.33 7.84 -2.81
N ILE A 148 18.76 8.77 -3.58
CA ILE A 148 19.27 10.15 -3.66
C ILE A 148 19.08 10.87 -2.33
N ILE A 149 17.90 10.77 -1.71
CA ILE A 149 17.65 11.40 -0.40
C ILE A 149 18.62 10.85 0.65
N ARG A 150 18.86 9.53 0.69
CA ARG A 150 19.84 8.93 1.62
C ARG A 150 21.25 9.46 1.37
N ALA A 151 21.65 9.60 0.10
CA ALA A 151 22.98 10.10 -0.26
C ALA A 151 23.19 11.59 0.10
N GLU A 152 22.17 12.44 -0.07
CA GLU A 152 22.28 13.88 0.21
C GLU A 152 21.99 14.27 1.68
N THR A 153 21.43 13.35 2.48
CA THR A 153 21.08 13.61 3.88
C THR A 153 21.85 12.74 4.87
N ALA A 154 21.50 11.47 4.97
CA ALA A 154 22.10 10.49 5.86
C ALA A 154 21.81 9.06 5.40
N GLU A 155 22.78 8.17 5.55
CA GLU A 155 22.63 6.77 5.16
C GLU A 155 21.48 6.06 5.91
N ASP A 156 21.24 6.42 7.17
CA ASP A 156 20.22 5.78 8.03
C ASP A 156 18.86 6.50 8.05
N VAL A 157 18.66 7.52 7.21
CA VAL A 157 17.32 8.12 7.04
C VAL A 157 16.39 7.10 6.39
N ALA A 158 15.14 7.05 6.86
CA ALA A 158 14.08 6.30 6.20
C ALA A 158 13.18 7.25 5.42
N VAL A 159 12.75 6.82 4.23
CA VAL A 159 12.03 7.67 3.27
C VAL A 159 10.67 7.04 2.96
N ALA A 160 9.63 7.86 2.94
CA ALA A 160 8.36 7.58 2.29
C ALA A 160 8.16 8.58 1.15
N CYS A 161 7.94 8.10 -0.07
CA CYS A 161 7.89 8.93 -1.27
C CYS A 161 6.84 8.44 -2.27
N ILE A 162 6.55 9.30 -3.23
CA ILE A 162 5.75 8.96 -4.42
C ILE A 162 6.64 8.75 -5.63
N GLY A 163 6.24 7.84 -6.50
CA GLY A 163 6.81 7.72 -7.84
C GLY A 163 6.00 8.54 -8.86
N PRO A 164 6.28 8.36 -10.16
CA PRO A 164 5.59 9.05 -11.24
C PRO A 164 4.06 8.92 -11.20
N ALA A 165 3.50 7.81 -10.70
CA ALA A 165 2.05 7.68 -10.58
C ALA A 165 1.43 8.73 -9.63
N GLY A 166 2.09 9.02 -8.51
CA GLY A 166 1.64 10.06 -7.59
C GLY A 166 1.80 11.45 -8.18
N GLU A 167 2.93 11.72 -8.85
CA GLU A 167 3.23 13.00 -9.50
C GLU A 167 2.22 13.33 -10.61
N ASN A 168 1.81 12.32 -11.38
CA ASN A 168 0.82 12.45 -12.44
C ASN A 168 -0.62 12.26 -11.93
N LEU A 169 -0.84 12.27 -10.60
CA LEU A 169 -2.16 12.22 -9.98
C LEU A 169 -3.00 10.99 -10.40
N ALA A 170 -2.37 9.84 -10.65
CA ALA A 170 -3.12 8.61 -10.89
C ALA A 170 -3.94 8.27 -9.64
N LEU A 171 -5.26 8.07 -9.78
CA LEU A 171 -6.16 7.85 -8.64
C LEU A 171 -5.86 6.54 -7.89
N ILE A 172 -5.08 5.67 -8.51
CA ILE A 172 -4.57 4.39 -7.97
C ILE A 172 -3.12 4.49 -7.46
N ALA A 173 -2.59 5.71 -7.27
CA ALA A 173 -1.22 5.93 -6.79
C ALA A 173 -1.05 5.66 -5.29
N ALA A 174 0.08 5.05 -4.98
CA ALA A 174 0.55 4.66 -3.65
C ALA A 174 1.62 5.63 -3.13
N ILE A 175 1.84 5.62 -1.81
CA ILE A 175 3.07 6.11 -1.18
C ILE A 175 3.91 4.91 -0.81
N ILE A 176 5.18 4.91 -1.22
CA ILE A 176 6.13 3.81 -1.03
C ILE A 176 7.20 4.22 -0.03
N ASN A 177 7.52 3.33 0.90
CA ASN A 177 8.60 3.50 1.85
C ASN A 177 9.49 2.25 1.91
N ASP A 178 10.76 2.43 2.23
CA ASP A 178 11.76 1.36 2.27
C ASP A 178 11.78 0.54 0.96
N LYS A 179 11.67 1.25 -0.17
CA LYS A 179 11.54 0.76 -1.56
C LYS A 179 10.32 -0.13 -1.89
N HIS A 180 9.75 -0.84 -0.93
CA HIS A 180 8.80 -1.92 -1.22
C HIS A 180 7.58 -1.98 -0.28
N ARG A 181 7.51 -1.13 0.74
CA ARG A 181 6.37 -1.05 1.64
C ARG A 181 5.43 0.02 1.15
N ALA A 182 4.14 -0.28 1.13
CA ALA A 182 3.18 0.60 0.47
C ALA A 182 2.04 0.99 1.41
N ALA A 183 1.83 2.30 1.55
CA ALA A 183 0.53 2.84 1.90
C ALA A 183 -0.20 3.07 0.56
N ALA A 184 -0.84 2.02 0.06
CA ALA A 184 -1.18 1.95 -1.37
C ALA A 184 -2.56 2.50 -1.72
N ARG A 185 -3.59 1.97 -1.04
CA ARG A 185 -4.96 2.04 -1.55
C ARG A 185 -5.58 3.43 -1.42
N SER A 186 -6.67 3.65 -2.13
CA SER A 186 -7.49 4.87 -2.08
C SER A 186 -6.82 6.14 -2.64
N GLY A 187 -5.72 6.03 -3.39
CA GLY A 187 -5.11 7.16 -4.10
C GLY A 187 -4.38 8.15 -3.22
N VAL A 188 -3.83 7.70 -2.08
CA VAL A 188 -3.08 8.57 -1.16
C VAL A 188 -1.82 9.16 -1.80
N GLY A 189 -1.20 8.46 -2.76
CA GLY A 189 -0.07 8.96 -3.53
C GLY A 189 -0.43 10.14 -4.44
N ALA A 190 -1.64 10.15 -5.02
CA ALA A 190 -2.12 11.27 -5.82
C ALA A 190 -2.38 12.52 -4.96
N VAL A 191 -2.88 12.35 -3.72
CA VAL A 191 -3.04 13.48 -2.79
C VAL A 191 -1.67 14.08 -2.44
N MET A 192 -0.68 13.23 -2.18
CA MET A 192 0.70 13.66 -1.92
C MET A 192 1.31 14.41 -3.13
N GLY A 193 1.10 13.90 -4.35
CA GLY A 193 1.54 14.55 -5.59
C GLY A 193 0.81 15.86 -5.89
N ALA A 194 -0.50 15.94 -5.64
CA ALA A 194 -1.30 17.16 -5.84
C ALA A 194 -0.79 18.34 -5.01
N LYS A 195 -0.15 18.04 -3.88
CA LYS A 195 0.48 19.00 -2.99
C LYS A 195 1.92 19.38 -3.37
N ASN A 196 2.46 18.81 -4.45
CA ASN A 196 3.86 18.89 -4.85
C ASN A 196 4.84 18.37 -3.76
N LEU A 197 4.38 17.45 -2.91
CA LEU A 197 5.22 16.82 -1.89
C LEU A 197 5.78 15.50 -2.44
N LYS A 198 7.07 15.47 -2.79
CA LYS A 198 7.73 14.29 -3.38
C LYS A 198 8.02 13.21 -2.33
N ALA A 199 8.45 13.62 -1.14
CA ALA A 199 8.86 12.68 -0.10
C ALA A 199 8.74 13.26 1.32
N VAL A 200 8.74 12.34 2.28
CA VAL A 200 8.96 12.58 3.70
C VAL A 200 10.12 11.69 4.14
N ALA A 201 11.19 12.30 4.62
CA ALA A 201 12.39 11.63 5.07
C ALA A 201 12.56 11.88 6.57
N ALA A 202 12.64 10.81 7.36
CA ALA A 202 12.70 10.90 8.81
C ALA A 202 13.87 10.08 9.36
N ARG A 203 14.59 10.67 10.31
CA ARG A 203 15.61 10.03 11.13
C ARG A 203 15.46 10.47 12.59
N GLY A 204 15.71 9.55 13.51
CA GLY A 204 15.92 9.92 14.89
C GLY A 204 16.22 8.73 15.79
N SER A 205 16.62 9.05 17.02
CA SER A 205 17.04 8.07 18.01
C SER A 205 16.15 8.05 19.27
N GLN A 206 15.14 8.93 19.35
CA GLN A 206 14.26 9.03 20.52
C GLN A 206 13.45 7.75 20.70
N LYS A 207 13.37 7.25 21.93
CA LYS A 207 12.54 6.09 22.27
C LYS A 207 11.31 6.57 23.01
N PRO A 208 10.09 6.19 22.58
CA PRO A 208 8.88 6.52 23.33
C PRO A 208 8.97 5.97 24.75
N GLU A 209 8.65 6.81 25.73
CA GLU A 209 8.67 6.43 27.14
C GLU A 209 7.60 5.37 27.42
N LEU A 210 7.95 4.29 28.12
CA LEU A 210 7.00 3.24 28.49
C LEU A 210 6.53 3.46 29.93
N TYR A 211 5.25 3.17 30.20
CA TYR A 211 4.69 3.28 31.56
C TYR A 211 5.35 2.29 32.52
N ASP A 212 5.48 1.03 32.08
CA ASP A 212 6.13 -0.03 32.83
C ASP A 212 6.95 -0.92 31.88
N GLU A 213 8.26 -0.70 31.86
CA GLU A 213 9.18 -1.49 31.03
C GLU A 213 9.19 -2.97 31.40
N LYS A 214 9.05 -3.32 32.68
CA LYS A 214 9.12 -4.70 33.15
C LYS A 214 7.89 -5.46 32.70
N ALA A 215 6.71 -4.87 32.85
CA ALA A 215 5.46 -5.43 32.35
C ALA A 215 5.50 -5.58 30.81
N MET A 216 5.96 -4.54 30.10
CA MET A 216 6.11 -4.59 28.64
C MET A 216 7.01 -5.75 28.19
N ARG A 217 8.20 -5.90 28.81
CA ARG A 217 9.12 -7.02 28.52
C ARG A 217 8.48 -8.38 28.79
N GLY A 218 7.65 -8.49 29.82
CA GLY A 218 6.88 -9.71 30.13
C GLY A 218 5.95 -10.10 28.98
N VAL A 219 5.08 -9.18 28.57
CA VAL A 219 4.12 -9.37 27.46
C VAL A 219 4.84 -9.67 26.15
N VAL A 220 5.90 -8.93 25.83
CA VAL A 220 6.69 -9.13 24.62
C VAL A 220 7.31 -10.54 24.61
N ARG A 221 7.89 -10.99 25.73
CA ARG A 221 8.48 -12.32 25.83
C ARG A 221 7.44 -13.41 25.60
N GLU A 222 6.26 -13.28 26.17
CA GLU A 222 5.17 -14.23 25.98
C GLU A 222 4.73 -14.29 24.52
N ALA A 223 4.41 -13.15 23.91
CA ALA A 223 3.96 -13.07 22.52
C ALA A 223 5.02 -13.60 21.53
N VAL A 224 6.30 -13.24 21.73
CA VAL A 224 7.41 -13.74 20.90
C VAL A 224 7.62 -15.24 21.11
N SER A 225 7.45 -15.75 22.34
CA SER A 225 7.56 -17.18 22.62
C SER A 225 6.48 -17.99 21.89
N GLN A 226 5.23 -17.51 21.92
CA GLN A 226 4.12 -18.13 21.19
C GLN A 226 4.39 -18.15 19.69
N LEU A 227 4.72 -16.98 19.11
CA LEU A 227 5.06 -16.88 17.69
C LEU A 227 6.26 -17.77 17.30
N SER A 228 7.29 -17.83 18.15
CA SER A 228 8.47 -18.66 17.91
C SER A 228 8.11 -20.16 17.94
N ALA A 229 7.18 -20.57 18.80
CA ALA A 229 6.69 -21.94 18.83
C ALA A 229 5.94 -22.29 17.53
N ASP A 230 5.11 -21.38 17.02
CA ASP A 230 4.39 -21.59 15.75
C ASP A 230 5.34 -21.62 14.55
N ILE A 231 6.34 -20.74 14.54
CA ILE A 231 7.42 -20.76 13.53
C ILE A 231 8.15 -22.11 13.54
N LYS A 232 8.50 -22.63 14.73
CA LYS A 232 9.16 -23.95 14.86
C LYS A 232 8.28 -25.10 14.38
N LYS A 233 6.95 -24.97 14.46
CA LYS A 233 5.98 -25.93 13.92
C LYS A 233 5.75 -25.81 12.41
N GLY A 234 6.43 -24.87 11.74
CA GLY A 234 6.31 -24.69 10.30
C GLY A 234 5.22 -23.70 9.88
N ALA A 235 5.03 -22.61 10.62
CA ALA A 235 4.06 -21.57 10.26
C ALA A 235 4.17 -21.13 8.78
N THR A 236 3.09 -21.31 8.02
CA THR A 236 3.03 -21.05 6.57
C THR A 236 3.42 -19.61 6.22
N MET A 237 2.96 -18.64 7.00
CA MET A 237 3.32 -17.22 6.84
C MET A 237 4.83 -16.96 6.94
N ARG A 238 5.57 -17.74 7.74
CA ARG A 238 7.03 -17.64 7.81
C ARG A 238 7.69 -18.24 6.58
N ILE A 239 7.18 -19.38 6.10
CA ILE A 239 7.78 -20.13 4.98
C ILE A 239 7.51 -19.42 3.64
N TYR A 240 6.26 -19.03 3.39
CA TYR A 240 5.82 -18.54 2.08
C TYR A 240 5.42 -17.05 2.06
N GLY A 241 5.47 -16.34 3.21
CA GLY A 241 4.87 -15.01 3.28
C GLY A 241 3.35 -15.11 3.13
N THR A 242 2.71 -14.10 2.55
CA THR A 242 1.27 -14.18 2.22
C THR A 242 1.02 -15.02 0.96
N SER A 243 2.04 -15.33 0.16
CA SER A 243 1.92 -16.01 -1.13
C SER A 243 1.39 -17.45 -1.06
N TYR A 244 1.12 -18.03 0.12
CA TYR A 244 0.41 -19.32 0.24
C TYR A 244 -1.12 -19.20 0.05
N VAL A 245 -1.66 -17.99 0.19
CA VAL A 245 -3.12 -17.75 0.13
C VAL A 245 -3.76 -18.03 -1.24
N PRO A 246 -3.07 -17.92 -2.41
CA PRO A 246 -3.62 -18.36 -3.69
C PRO A 246 -4.13 -19.80 -3.66
N ASP A 247 -3.38 -20.74 -3.06
CA ASP A 247 -3.81 -22.15 -2.98
C ASP A 247 -5.09 -22.28 -2.14
N VAL A 248 -5.13 -21.63 -0.97
CA VAL A 248 -6.27 -21.67 -0.05
C VAL A 248 -7.52 -21.08 -0.69
N THR A 249 -7.39 -19.93 -1.36
CA THR A 249 -8.54 -19.24 -1.98
C THR A 249 -9.00 -19.94 -3.26
N ASN A 250 -8.08 -20.55 -4.01
CA ASN A 250 -8.40 -21.34 -5.19
C ASN A 250 -9.15 -22.63 -4.82
N GLU A 251 -8.69 -23.35 -3.79
CA GLU A 251 -9.36 -24.56 -3.29
C GLU A 251 -10.77 -24.25 -2.77
N ALA A 252 -10.92 -23.11 -2.07
CA ALA A 252 -12.22 -22.64 -1.58
C ALA A 252 -13.15 -22.05 -2.66
N GLY A 253 -12.70 -21.93 -3.92
CA GLY A 253 -13.52 -21.40 -5.01
C GLY A 253 -13.74 -19.88 -4.93
N ILE A 254 -12.79 -19.15 -4.35
CA ILE A 254 -12.88 -17.70 -4.11
C ILE A 254 -11.64 -16.91 -4.56
N LEU A 255 -10.76 -17.49 -5.36
CA LEU A 255 -9.64 -16.78 -5.99
C LEU A 255 -10.14 -16.04 -7.25
N PRO A 256 -10.14 -14.70 -7.28
CA PRO A 256 -10.67 -13.95 -8.40
C PRO A 256 -9.93 -14.27 -9.69
N THR A 257 -10.70 -14.67 -10.70
CA THR A 257 -10.18 -15.12 -11.99
C THR A 257 -10.94 -14.45 -13.11
N HIS A 258 -10.20 -13.85 -14.05
CA HIS A 258 -10.74 -13.08 -15.19
C HIS A 258 -11.75 -12.01 -14.75
N ASN A 259 -11.27 -10.99 -14.02
CA ASN A 259 -12.10 -9.91 -13.46
C ASN A 259 -13.30 -10.42 -12.63
N PHE A 260 -13.07 -11.40 -11.73
CA PHE A 260 -14.10 -12.06 -10.90
C PHE A 260 -15.19 -12.80 -11.69
N GLN A 261 -14.99 -13.14 -12.96
CA GLN A 261 -15.92 -14.03 -13.67
C GLN A 261 -15.97 -15.41 -12.99
N PHE A 262 -14.82 -15.89 -12.52
CA PHE A 262 -14.68 -17.18 -11.84
C PHE A 262 -13.93 -17.05 -10.50
N GLY A 263 -14.12 -18.03 -9.62
CA GLY A 263 -13.46 -18.12 -8.31
C GLY A 263 -12.32 -19.14 -8.25
N GLN A 264 -11.96 -19.76 -9.38
CA GLN A 264 -10.86 -20.72 -9.48
C GLN A 264 -10.05 -20.46 -10.74
N PHE A 265 -8.74 -20.60 -10.63
CA PHE A 265 -7.77 -20.44 -11.70
C PHE A 265 -6.95 -21.72 -11.88
N GLU A 266 -6.97 -22.29 -13.08
CA GLU A 266 -6.21 -23.50 -13.42
C GLU A 266 -4.71 -23.31 -13.15
N GLY A 267 -4.18 -22.11 -13.45
CA GLY A 267 -2.79 -21.73 -13.26
C GLY A 267 -2.39 -21.37 -11.83
N ALA A 268 -3.28 -21.47 -10.82
CA ALA A 268 -2.99 -21.02 -9.45
C ALA A 268 -1.72 -21.66 -8.86
N HIS A 269 -1.48 -22.94 -9.15
CA HIS A 269 -0.31 -23.69 -8.70
C HIS A 269 1.03 -23.18 -9.24
N LYS A 270 1.03 -22.32 -10.28
CA LYS A 270 2.23 -21.70 -10.85
C LYS A 270 2.55 -20.34 -10.24
N ILE A 271 1.57 -19.70 -9.60
CA ILE A 271 1.66 -18.35 -9.03
C ILE A 271 1.50 -18.36 -7.51
N ASN A 272 1.87 -19.45 -6.85
CA ASN A 272 1.70 -19.63 -5.40
C ASN A 272 3.03 -19.54 -4.61
N GLY A 273 2.93 -19.77 -3.30
CA GLY A 273 4.02 -19.70 -2.35
C GLY A 273 5.14 -20.71 -2.62
N PRO A 274 4.83 -22.01 -2.84
CA PRO A 274 5.80 -22.99 -3.30
C PRO A 274 6.58 -22.55 -4.55
N SER A 275 5.90 -22.14 -5.63
CA SER A 275 6.57 -21.66 -6.86
C SER A 275 7.44 -20.44 -6.61
N LEU A 276 6.95 -19.47 -5.82
CA LEU A 276 7.74 -18.29 -5.45
C LEU A 276 9.02 -18.67 -4.71
N LYS A 277 8.89 -19.57 -3.72
CA LYS A 277 10.00 -20.04 -2.91
C LYS A 277 11.04 -20.80 -3.73
N GLU A 278 10.59 -21.65 -4.65
CA GLU A 278 11.47 -22.48 -5.47
C GLU A 278 12.26 -21.67 -6.49
N HIS A 279 11.60 -20.70 -7.15
CA HIS A 279 12.17 -20.06 -8.33
C HIS A 279 12.73 -18.66 -8.09
N PHE A 280 12.21 -17.90 -7.11
CA PHE A 280 12.50 -16.46 -7.01
C PHE A 280 13.02 -16.03 -5.63
N LEU A 281 12.76 -16.78 -4.57
CA LEU A 281 13.08 -16.36 -3.21
C LEU A 281 14.59 -16.36 -2.94
N ILE A 282 15.13 -15.20 -2.59
CA ILE A 282 16.48 -15.07 -2.05
C ILE A 282 16.46 -15.34 -0.55
N ARG A 283 15.62 -14.60 0.19
CA ARG A 283 15.50 -14.71 1.65
C ARG A 283 14.22 -14.07 2.18
N HIS A 284 13.94 -14.35 3.44
CA HIS A 284 12.89 -13.69 4.19
C HIS A 284 13.38 -12.33 4.70
N SER A 285 12.49 -11.35 4.74
CA SER A 285 12.73 -10.00 5.26
C SER A 285 11.57 -9.56 6.15
N GLY A 286 11.80 -8.58 7.01
CA GLY A 286 10.78 -8.09 7.95
C GLY A 286 10.85 -6.59 8.13
N CYS A 287 9.70 -6.01 8.49
CA CYS A 287 9.64 -4.66 9.04
C CYS A 287 10.52 -4.53 10.28
N PHE A 288 10.79 -3.31 10.72
CA PHE A 288 11.68 -3.02 11.84
C PHE A 288 11.44 -3.91 13.07
N ALA A 289 12.44 -4.71 13.45
CA ALA A 289 12.39 -5.63 14.59
C ALA A 289 11.21 -6.64 14.62
N CYS A 290 10.57 -6.90 13.47
CA CYS A 290 9.45 -7.83 13.39
C CYS A 290 9.93 -9.29 13.46
N PRO A 291 9.52 -10.08 14.47
CA PRO A 291 9.95 -11.48 14.61
C PRO A 291 9.38 -12.43 13.55
N LEU A 292 8.27 -12.05 12.88
CA LEU A 292 7.64 -12.88 11.85
C LEU A 292 8.42 -12.86 10.54
N ALA A 293 8.86 -11.69 10.09
CA ALA A 293 9.54 -11.45 8.81
C ALA A 293 8.85 -12.20 7.63
N CYS A 294 7.62 -11.76 7.30
CA CYS A 294 6.78 -12.35 6.25
C CYS A 294 7.15 -11.92 4.84
N ALA A 295 7.87 -10.80 4.66
CA ALA A 295 8.18 -10.29 3.33
C ALA A 295 9.18 -11.19 2.61
N ARG A 296 9.06 -11.26 1.29
CA ARG A 296 9.88 -12.12 0.43
C ARG A 296 10.83 -11.24 -0.36
N LEU A 297 12.12 -11.27 -0.08
CA LEU A 297 13.10 -10.67 -0.99
C LEU A 297 13.30 -11.66 -2.14
N THR A 298 12.93 -11.25 -3.34
CA THR A 298 12.89 -12.07 -4.54
C THR A 298 13.75 -11.50 -5.65
N GLU A 299 14.13 -12.35 -6.60
CA GLU A 299 14.86 -11.99 -7.81
C GLU A 299 14.36 -12.85 -8.97
N VAL A 300 13.98 -12.17 -10.05
CA VAL A 300 13.68 -12.79 -11.34
C VAL A 300 14.94 -12.71 -12.18
N LYS A 301 15.50 -13.87 -12.50
CA LYS A 301 16.73 -14.01 -13.28
C LYS A 301 16.42 -13.97 -14.78
N GLY A 302 16.97 -12.97 -15.48
CA GLY A 302 16.71 -12.72 -16.90
C GLY A 302 17.13 -13.89 -17.79
N GLU A 303 18.21 -14.58 -17.44
CA GLU A 303 18.72 -15.74 -18.18
C GLU A 303 17.80 -16.98 -18.12
N ILE A 304 16.87 -17.03 -17.15
CA ILE A 304 15.92 -18.14 -16.99
C ILE A 304 14.53 -17.74 -17.49
N TRP A 305 14.07 -16.54 -17.14
CA TRP A 305 12.69 -16.10 -17.35
C TRP A 305 12.53 -15.07 -18.46
N GLY A 306 13.64 -14.58 -19.03
CA GLY A 306 13.69 -13.53 -20.02
C GLY A 306 13.99 -12.15 -19.41
N GLU A 307 14.87 -11.39 -20.07
CA GLU A 307 15.33 -10.07 -19.61
C GLU A 307 14.19 -9.08 -19.32
N LYS A 308 13.08 -9.18 -20.06
CA LYS A 308 11.91 -8.31 -19.85
C LYS A 308 11.25 -8.46 -18.48
N TYR A 309 11.39 -9.63 -17.83
CA TYR A 309 10.85 -9.88 -16.49
C TYR A 309 11.91 -9.76 -15.41
N ALA A 310 13.19 -9.54 -15.76
CA ALA A 310 14.27 -9.51 -14.82
C ALA A 310 14.10 -8.38 -13.79
N GLY A 311 14.53 -8.63 -12.56
CA GLY A 311 14.44 -7.62 -11.51
C GLY A 311 14.61 -8.21 -10.12
N LYS A 312 14.69 -7.34 -9.13
CA LYS A 312 14.92 -7.73 -7.74
C LYS A 312 14.23 -6.75 -6.80
N GLY A 313 13.56 -7.28 -5.78
CA GLY A 313 12.82 -6.47 -4.81
C GLY A 313 12.05 -7.32 -3.82
N GLU A 314 11.23 -6.70 -2.96
CA GLU A 314 10.32 -7.45 -2.09
C GLU A 314 8.95 -7.76 -2.74
N GLY A 315 8.37 -8.90 -2.37
CA GLY A 315 7.08 -9.40 -2.84
C GLY A 315 7.21 -10.48 -3.93
N PRO A 316 6.15 -10.74 -4.70
CA PRO A 316 4.81 -10.20 -4.52
C PRO A 316 4.09 -10.77 -3.28
N GLU A 317 3.29 -9.92 -2.63
CA GLU A 317 2.32 -10.37 -1.63
C GLU A 317 1.10 -11.01 -2.32
N TYR A 318 0.27 -11.74 -1.57
CA TYR A 318 -0.93 -12.42 -2.08
C TYR A 318 -1.81 -11.54 -2.97
N GLU A 319 -2.11 -10.33 -2.49
CA GLU A 319 -3.00 -9.41 -3.20
C GLU A 319 -2.42 -8.95 -4.54
N SER A 320 -1.10 -8.78 -4.63
CA SER A 320 -0.41 -8.50 -5.90
C SER A 320 -0.49 -9.72 -6.83
N ILE A 321 -0.36 -10.94 -6.30
CA ILE A 321 -0.50 -12.18 -7.07
C ILE A 321 -1.92 -12.33 -7.63
N GLY A 322 -2.96 -12.14 -6.80
CA GLY A 322 -4.34 -12.30 -7.23
C GLY A 322 -4.75 -11.26 -8.27
N SER A 323 -4.40 -9.99 -8.04
CA SER A 323 -4.78 -8.88 -8.93
C SER A 323 -4.03 -8.83 -10.26
N LEU A 324 -2.70 -9.04 -10.25
CA LEU A 324 -1.87 -9.00 -11.47
C LEU A 324 -1.74 -10.38 -12.15
N GLY A 325 -2.08 -11.46 -11.44
CA GLY A 325 -2.06 -12.83 -11.94
C GLY A 325 -3.45 -13.32 -12.33
N SER A 326 -4.12 -14.05 -11.43
CA SER A 326 -5.36 -14.76 -11.73
C SER A 326 -6.50 -13.86 -12.23
N ALA A 327 -6.65 -12.65 -11.67
CA ALA A 327 -7.68 -11.72 -12.13
C ALA A 327 -7.43 -11.26 -13.58
N CYS A 328 -6.17 -11.17 -14.00
CA CYS A 328 -5.76 -10.91 -15.39
C CYS A 328 -5.65 -12.20 -16.24
N GLY A 329 -5.88 -13.39 -15.66
CA GLY A 329 -5.69 -14.68 -16.34
C GLY A 329 -4.22 -15.07 -16.56
N VAL A 330 -3.28 -14.41 -15.88
CA VAL A 330 -1.84 -14.61 -16.08
C VAL A 330 -1.30 -15.61 -15.06
N ASP A 331 -0.71 -16.72 -15.55
CA ASP A 331 -0.08 -17.76 -14.72
C ASP A 331 1.47 -17.70 -14.73
N ASN A 332 2.05 -16.67 -15.34
CA ASN A 332 3.48 -16.43 -15.37
C ASN A 332 3.94 -15.65 -14.12
N LEU A 333 4.44 -16.36 -13.11
CA LEU A 333 4.88 -15.74 -11.85
C LEU A 333 6.06 -14.78 -12.01
N ALA A 334 6.94 -14.97 -13.01
CA ALA A 334 8.02 -14.02 -13.29
C ALA A 334 7.45 -12.66 -13.75
N ALA A 335 6.46 -12.67 -14.65
CA ALA A 335 5.76 -11.46 -15.08
C ALA A 335 5.02 -10.78 -13.92
N VAL A 336 4.27 -11.54 -13.11
CA VAL A 336 3.57 -11.02 -11.92
C VAL A 336 4.55 -10.41 -10.91
N THR A 337 5.71 -11.05 -10.71
CA THR A 337 6.76 -10.55 -9.81
C THR A 337 7.38 -9.26 -10.35
N ARG A 338 7.67 -9.17 -11.64
CA ARG A 338 8.13 -7.92 -12.28
C ARG A 338 7.09 -6.81 -12.20
N ALA A 339 5.81 -7.15 -12.37
CA ALA A 339 4.72 -6.19 -12.29
C ALA A 339 4.62 -5.59 -10.88
N ASN A 340 4.76 -6.42 -9.85
CA ASN A 340 4.86 -5.95 -8.46
C ASN A 340 6.07 -5.01 -8.23
N TYR A 341 7.25 -5.33 -8.78
CA TYR A 341 8.40 -4.41 -8.69
C TYR A 341 8.10 -3.08 -9.38
N THR A 342 7.53 -3.14 -10.58
CA THR A 342 7.16 -1.95 -11.37
C THR A 342 6.13 -1.10 -10.62
N CYS A 343 5.14 -1.70 -9.96
CA CYS A 343 4.21 -0.95 -9.10
C CYS A 343 4.93 -0.24 -7.95
N ASN A 344 5.88 -0.91 -7.28
CA ASN A 344 6.66 -0.30 -6.22
C ASN A 344 7.52 0.86 -6.74
N GLU A 345 8.27 0.64 -7.83
CA GLU A 345 9.11 1.64 -8.50
C GLU A 345 8.27 2.87 -8.89
N LEU A 346 7.13 2.66 -9.55
CA LEU A 346 6.32 3.75 -10.08
C LEU A 346 5.33 4.37 -9.07
N GLY A 347 5.14 3.74 -7.91
CA GLY A 347 4.22 4.19 -6.87
C GLY A 347 2.75 3.90 -7.18
N LEU A 348 2.42 2.67 -7.58
CA LEU A 348 1.07 2.20 -7.89
C LEU A 348 0.54 1.20 -6.84
N ASP A 349 -0.77 1.24 -6.55
CA ASP A 349 -1.47 0.18 -5.84
C ASP A 349 -1.62 -1.05 -6.74
N THR A 350 -0.99 -2.18 -6.38
CA THR A 350 -1.04 -3.42 -7.17
C THR A 350 -2.47 -3.93 -7.34
N ILE A 351 -3.32 -3.83 -6.31
CA ILE A 351 -4.70 -4.31 -6.36
C ILE A 351 -5.49 -3.50 -7.37
N SER A 352 -5.55 -2.19 -7.17
CA SER A 352 -6.39 -1.32 -8.01
C SER A 352 -5.87 -1.26 -9.45
N THR A 353 -4.55 -1.31 -9.64
CA THR A 353 -3.94 -1.38 -10.98
C THR A 353 -4.28 -2.68 -11.68
N GLY A 354 -4.03 -3.83 -11.03
CA GLY A 354 -4.29 -5.14 -11.61
C GLY A 354 -5.77 -5.36 -11.94
N LEU A 355 -6.68 -4.95 -11.06
CA LEU A 355 -8.11 -5.08 -11.33
C LEU A 355 -8.63 -4.08 -12.36
N THR A 356 -8.02 -2.91 -12.50
CA THR A 356 -8.34 -2.00 -13.61
C THR A 356 -7.90 -2.59 -14.94
N ILE A 357 -6.72 -3.22 -15.00
CA ILE A 357 -6.24 -3.95 -16.18
C ILE A 357 -7.14 -5.16 -16.48
N ALA A 358 -7.54 -5.93 -15.46
CA ALA A 358 -8.46 -7.06 -15.63
C ALA A 358 -9.82 -6.63 -16.19
N CYS A 359 -10.35 -5.50 -15.71
CA CYS A 359 -11.56 -4.88 -16.25
C CYS A 359 -11.39 -4.49 -17.73
N ALA A 360 -10.25 -3.88 -18.08
CA ALA A 360 -9.92 -3.57 -19.48
C ALA A 360 -9.80 -4.84 -20.36
N MET A 361 -9.20 -5.91 -19.85
CA MET A 361 -9.12 -7.21 -20.53
C MET A 361 -10.49 -7.83 -20.78
N GLU A 362 -11.41 -7.71 -19.81
CA GLU A 362 -12.80 -8.15 -20.00
C GLU A 362 -13.50 -7.33 -21.08
N MET A 363 -13.41 -6.00 -21.00
CA MET A 363 -14.03 -5.09 -21.96
C MET A 363 -13.48 -5.31 -23.38
N TYR A 364 -12.17 -5.56 -23.50
CA TYR A 364 -11.54 -5.93 -24.77
C TYR A 364 -12.07 -7.26 -25.30
N SER A 365 -12.12 -8.30 -24.46
CA SER A 365 -12.62 -9.63 -24.83
C SER A 365 -14.10 -9.61 -25.27
N LYS A 366 -14.86 -8.62 -24.81
CA LYS A 366 -16.26 -8.38 -25.20
C LYS A 366 -16.44 -7.42 -26.38
N GLY A 367 -15.34 -6.90 -26.96
CA GLY A 367 -15.36 -5.97 -28.09
C GLY A 367 -15.82 -4.55 -27.75
N ILE A 368 -15.85 -4.19 -26.45
CA ILE A 368 -16.19 -2.83 -25.98
C ILE A 368 -14.98 -1.91 -26.14
N LEU A 369 -13.79 -2.42 -25.82
CA LEU A 369 -12.53 -1.77 -26.13
C LEU A 369 -11.90 -2.40 -27.37
N GLY A 370 -11.39 -1.57 -28.26
CA GLY A 370 -10.66 -2.00 -29.46
C GLY A 370 -9.16 -1.77 -29.34
N GLU A 371 -8.38 -2.48 -30.16
CA GLU A 371 -6.91 -2.36 -30.18
C GLU A 371 -6.43 -0.94 -30.46
N ALA A 372 -7.15 -0.18 -31.29
CA ALA A 372 -6.78 1.20 -31.64
C ALA A 372 -6.82 2.14 -30.43
N GLU A 373 -7.75 1.91 -29.50
CA GLU A 373 -7.91 2.70 -28.28
C GLU A 373 -6.84 2.32 -27.24
N ILE A 374 -6.59 1.01 -27.08
CA ILE A 374 -5.61 0.48 -26.13
C ILE A 374 -4.17 0.71 -26.62
N GLY A 375 -3.96 0.70 -27.93
CA GLY A 375 -2.65 0.68 -28.60
C GLY A 375 -2.08 -0.71 -28.84
N ARG A 376 -2.78 -1.78 -28.41
CA ARG A 376 -2.42 -3.18 -28.63
C ARG A 376 -3.62 -4.13 -28.34
N PRO A 377 -3.55 -5.41 -28.76
CA PRO A 377 -4.38 -6.45 -28.18
C PRO A 377 -4.17 -6.56 -26.67
N LEU A 378 -5.25 -6.81 -25.93
CA LEU A 378 -5.21 -7.02 -24.48
C LEU A 378 -6.20 -8.11 -24.02
N PRO A 379 -6.07 -9.36 -24.50
CA PRO A 379 -6.88 -10.48 -24.00
C PRO A 379 -6.46 -10.89 -22.59
N PHE A 380 -7.32 -11.61 -21.87
CA PHE A 380 -6.91 -12.31 -20.64
C PHE A 380 -5.74 -13.26 -20.90
N GLY A 381 -4.83 -13.36 -19.93
CA GLY A 381 -3.61 -14.18 -20.02
C GLY A 381 -2.43 -13.52 -20.72
N ASP A 382 -2.59 -12.31 -21.25
CA ASP A 382 -1.50 -11.55 -21.85
C ASP A 382 -0.58 -10.93 -20.78
N ALA A 383 0.43 -11.70 -20.37
CA ALA A 383 1.41 -11.29 -19.37
C ALA A 383 2.19 -10.02 -19.78
N ASP A 384 2.52 -9.88 -21.06
CA ASP A 384 3.23 -8.72 -21.59
C ASP A 384 2.31 -7.50 -21.65
N GLY A 385 1.06 -7.69 -22.09
CA GLY A 385 0.05 -6.64 -22.07
C GLY A 385 -0.19 -6.10 -20.67
N MET A 386 -0.34 -6.97 -19.68
CA MET A 386 -0.47 -6.57 -18.26
C MET A 386 0.73 -5.73 -17.80
N LEU A 387 1.95 -6.15 -18.14
CA LEU A 387 3.16 -5.41 -17.79
C LEU A 387 3.27 -4.05 -18.48
N ASP A 388 2.96 -3.97 -19.76
CA ASP A 388 3.04 -2.74 -20.55
C ASP A 388 2.05 -1.67 -20.09
N MET A 389 0.91 -2.07 -19.52
CA MET A 389 -0.10 -1.14 -19.02
C MET A 389 0.34 -0.38 -17.76
N LEU A 390 1.23 -0.95 -16.94
CA LEU A 390 1.70 -0.33 -15.68
C LEU A 390 2.37 1.04 -15.89
N PRO A 391 3.42 1.17 -16.73
CA PRO A 391 4.03 2.48 -16.97
C PRO A 391 3.08 3.44 -17.69
N LEU A 392 2.23 2.96 -18.59
CA LEU A 392 1.24 3.82 -19.24
C LEU A 392 0.31 4.46 -18.20
N ALA A 393 -0.19 3.68 -17.23
CA ALA A 393 -1.02 4.16 -16.14
C ALA A 393 -0.26 5.16 -15.24
N ALA A 394 0.96 4.82 -14.81
CA ALA A 394 1.76 5.69 -13.94
C ALA A 394 2.07 7.05 -14.58
N TYR A 395 2.38 7.07 -15.88
CA TYR A 395 2.71 8.29 -16.60
C TYR A 395 1.51 8.94 -17.32
N ARG A 396 0.30 8.39 -17.17
CA ARG A 396 -0.92 8.80 -17.91
C ARG A 396 -0.70 8.97 -19.41
N ARG A 397 -0.07 7.98 -20.07
CA ARG A 397 0.23 8.02 -21.51
C ARG A 397 -0.73 7.14 -22.30
N GLY A 398 -1.31 7.70 -23.36
CA GLY A 398 -2.26 6.98 -24.22
C GLY A 398 -3.42 6.41 -23.40
N PHE A 399 -3.73 5.12 -23.59
CA PHE A 399 -4.77 4.42 -22.81
C PHE A 399 -4.51 4.43 -21.30
N GLY A 400 -3.26 4.60 -20.88
CA GLY A 400 -2.87 4.74 -19.49
C GLY A 400 -3.54 5.89 -18.73
N ASP A 401 -3.93 6.98 -19.41
CA ASP A 401 -4.71 8.04 -18.77
C ASP A 401 -6.07 7.51 -18.25
N GLN A 402 -6.68 6.57 -18.97
CA GLN A 402 -7.96 5.97 -18.55
C GLN A 402 -7.75 4.94 -17.45
N LEU A 403 -6.66 4.17 -17.51
CA LEU A 403 -6.31 3.20 -16.46
C LEU A 403 -6.00 3.89 -15.13
N ALA A 404 -5.34 5.04 -15.17
CA ALA A 404 -5.00 5.83 -13.98
C ALA A 404 -6.23 6.30 -13.18
N GLU A 405 -7.42 6.30 -13.77
CA GLU A 405 -8.69 6.70 -13.14
C GLU A 405 -9.36 5.57 -12.32
N GLY A 406 -8.85 4.33 -12.42
CA GLY A 406 -9.42 3.13 -11.80
C GLY A 406 -10.58 2.53 -12.60
N SER A 407 -10.93 1.28 -12.26
CA SER A 407 -11.87 0.43 -13.02
C SER A 407 -13.26 1.04 -13.14
N TRP A 408 -13.76 1.70 -12.08
CA TRP A 408 -15.10 2.28 -12.10
C TRP A 408 -15.22 3.41 -13.12
N ARG A 409 -14.25 4.32 -13.15
CA ARG A 409 -14.26 5.44 -14.10
C ARG A 409 -13.98 4.95 -15.53
N LEU A 410 -13.07 3.99 -15.68
CA LEU A 410 -12.81 3.34 -16.97
C LEU A 410 -14.09 2.73 -17.53
N ALA A 411 -14.72 1.81 -16.81
CA ALA A 411 -15.89 1.08 -17.32
C ALA A 411 -17.10 2.00 -17.52
N THR A 412 -17.30 2.99 -16.63
CA THR A 412 -18.37 3.99 -16.77
C THR A 412 -18.19 4.85 -18.02
N ARG A 413 -16.95 5.19 -18.41
CA ARG A 413 -16.66 5.99 -19.62
C ARG A 413 -17.21 5.33 -20.89
N TYR A 414 -17.25 4.01 -20.93
CA TYR A 414 -17.79 3.24 -22.05
C TYR A 414 -19.25 2.79 -21.83
N GLY A 415 -19.94 3.32 -20.81
CA GLY A 415 -21.33 2.98 -20.54
C GLY A 415 -21.54 1.62 -19.87
N HIS A 416 -20.47 1.02 -19.32
CA HIS A 416 -20.47 -0.33 -18.73
C HIS A 416 -20.01 -0.35 -17.26
N PRO A 417 -20.57 0.47 -16.36
CA PRO A 417 -20.15 0.51 -14.95
C PRO A 417 -20.25 -0.84 -14.23
N GLU A 418 -21.09 -1.76 -14.71
CA GLU A 418 -21.26 -3.12 -14.18
C GLU A 418 -20.04 -4.02 -14.36
N MET A 419 -19.11 -3.69 -15.27
CA MET A 419 -17.85 -4.45 -15.45
C MET A 419 -16.80 -4.12 -14.39
N SER A 420 -17.02 -3.06 -13.61
CA SER A 420 -16.12 -2.62 -12.55
C SER A 420 -16.49 -3.27 -11.22
N ILE A 421 -15.72 -4.27 -10.79
CA ILE A 421 -15.92 -4.96 -9.51
C ILE A 421 -15.38 -4.11 -8.35
N THR A 422 -16.22 -3.18 -7.87
CA THR A 422 -15.84 -2.16 -6.88
C THR A 422 -16.92 -1.96 -5.82
N ALA A 423 -16.52 -1.47 -4.64
CA ALA A 423 -17.44 -0.87 -3.67
C ALA A 423 -16.96 0.54 -3.34
N LYS A 424 -17.86 1.52 -3.46
CA LYS A 424 -17.53 2.96 -3.37
C LYS A 424 -16.37 3.35 -4.31
N LYS A 425 -16.34 2.77 -5.52
CA LYS A 425 -15.31 2.95 -6.56
C LYS A 425 -13.92 2.39 -6.24
N LEU A 426 -13.72 1.80 -5.07
CA LEU A 426 -12.48 1.09 -4.74
C LEU A 426 -12.61 -0.37 -5.18
N GLU A 427 -11.61 -0.84 -5.91
CA GLU A 427 -11.47 -2.20 -6.42
C GLU A 427 -11.57 -3.24 -5.30
N PHE A 428 -12.21 -4.38 -5.57
CA PHE A 428 -12.22 -5.47 -4.61
C PHE A 428 -10.80 -5.99 -4.38
N PRO A 429 -10.43 -6.38 -3.15
CA PRO A 429 -9.25 -7.20 -2.96
C PRO A 429 -9.52 -8.64 -3.38
N SER A 430 -8.50 -9.48 -3.34
CA SER A 430 -8.45 -10.79 -4.01
C SER A 430 -9.30 -11.88 -3.35
N TYR A 431 -10.42 -11.57 -2.70
CA TYR A 431 -11.35 -12.56 -2.16
C TYR A 431 -12.73 -12.42 -2.78
N ASP A 432 -13.22 -13.49 -3.41
CA ASP A 432 -14.56 -13.49 -3.97
C ASP A 432 -15.64 -13.53 -2.88
N ALA A 433 -16.39 -12.43 -2.79
CA ALA A 433 -17.46 -12.26 -1.80
C ALA A 433 -18.63 -13.25 -1.99
N ARG A 434 -18.76 -13.92 -3.16
CA ARG A 434 -19.79 -14.95 -3.38
C ARG A 434 -19.59 -16.15 -2.45
N GLY A 435 -18.34 -16.48 -2.12
CA GLY A 435 -18.00 -17.56 -1.18
C GLY A 435 -17.75 -17.11 0.26
N LEU A 436 -17.58 -15.80 0.52
CA LEU A 436 -17.33 -15.23 1.85
C LEU A 436 -18.33 -14.11 2.17
N LYS A 437 -19.44 -14.46 2.83
CA LYS A 437 -20.56 -13.52 3.06
C LYS A 437 -20.22 -12.38 4.03
N GLY A 438 -19.46 -12.67 5.09
CA GLY A 438 -18.96 -11.67 6.01
C GLY A 438 -18.01 -10.69 5.32
N MET A 439 -17.18 -11.19 4.40
CA MET A 439 -16.31 -10.37 3.56
C MET A 439 -17.12 -9.48 2.61
N GLY A 440 -18.18 -10.03 1.99
CA GLY A 440 -19.12 -9.24 1.19
C GLY A 440 -19.76 -8.10 1.98
N LEU A 441 -20.21 -8.37 3.22
CA LEU A 441 -20.73 -7.34 4.12
C LEU A 441 -19.65 -6.32 4.49
N LEU A 442 -18.42 -6.76 4.75
CA LEU A 442 -17.29 -5.88 5.04
C LEU A 442 -17.01 -4.94 3.86
N TYR A 443 -16.99 -5.42 2.62
CA TYR A 443 -16.80 -4.58 1.44
C TYR A 443 -17.90 -3.54 1.29
N ALA A 444 -19.15 -3.92 1.53
CA ALA A 444 -20.29 -3.01 1.47
C ALA A 444 -20.22 -1.90 2.56
N THR A 445 -19.82 -2.27 3.78
CA THR A 445 -19.89 -1.38 4.96
C THR A 445 -18.60 -0.63 5.25
N SER A 446 -17.46 -1.07 4.71
CA SER A 446 -16.17 -0.43 4.91
C SER A 446 -16.19 1.06 4.55
N ASN A 447 -15.58 1.84 5.43
CA ASN A 447 -15.57 3.30 5.42
C ASN A 447 -14.73 3.88 4.26
N ILE A 448 -13.90 3.04 3.62
CA ILE A 448 -12.97 3.46 2.55
C ILE A 448 -13.33 2.87 1.18
N GLY A 449 -14.37 2.03 1.09
CA GLY A 449 -14.64 1.17 -0.07
C GLY A 449 -14.18 -0.28 0.17
N ALA A 450 -14.21 -1.13 -0.86
CA ALA A 450 -13.92 -2.56 -0.72
C ALA A 450 -12.50 -2.80 -0.18
N SER A 451 -12.37 -3.21 1.09
CA SER A 451 -11.08 -3.48 1.74
C SER A 451 -11.22 -4.63 2.74
N HIS A 452 -10.39 -5.67 2.57
CA HIS A 452 -10.37 -6.83 3.46
C HIS A 452 -9.76 -6.46 4.83
N MET A 453 -8.84 -5.50 4.86
CA MET A 453 -8.15 -5.04 6.08
C MET A 453 -9.04 -4.24 7.05
N ALA A 454 -10.29 -3.91 6.68
CA ALA A 454 -11.19 -3.13 7.52
C ALA A 454 -11.83 -3.93 8.67
N GLY A 455 -11.76 -5.26 8.62
CA GLY A 455 -12.37 -6.18 9.59
C GLY A 455 -11.91 -7.64 9.46
N ASP A 456 -11.16 -7.95 8.40
CA ASP A 456 -10.41 -9.19 8.18
C ASP A 456 -11.19 -10.49 8.40
N THR A 457 -12.45 -10.51 7.93
CA THR A 457 -13.37 -11.65 8.13
C THR A 457 -12.89 -12.92 7.45
N ALA A 458 -11.97 -12.84 6.47
CA ALA A 458 -11.30 -13.99 5.89
C ALA A 458 -10.60 -14.84 6.97
N TYR A 459 -10.07 -14.25 8.04
CA TYR A 459 -9.49 -15.03 9.13
C TYR A 459 -10.51 -15.90 9.83
N THR A 460 -11.73 -15.42 10.03
CA THR A 460 -12.79 -16.21 10.66
C THR A 460 -13.47 -17.16 9.68
N GLU A 461 -13.76 -16.71 8.46
CA GLU A 461 -14.54 -17.46 7.46
C GLU A 461 -13.72 -18.46 6.66
N LEU A 462 -12.44 -18.18 6.41
CA LEU A 462 -11.55 -18.99 5.58
C LEU A 462 -10.45 -19.67 6.41
N PHE A 463 -9.75 -18.92 7.26
CA PHE A 463 -8.61 -19.46 8.03
C PHE A 463 -9.01 -20.07 9.40
N GLY A 464 -10.29 -20.02 9.77
CA GLY A 464 -10.82 -20.63 11.00
C GLY A 464 -10.28 -20.02 12.30
N VAL A 465 -9.83 -18.76 12.27
CA VAL A 465 -9.31 -18.03 13.42
C VAL A 465 -10.46 -17.40 14.20
N GLY A 466 -10.52 -17.73 15.49
CA GLY A 466 -11.66 -17.49 16.37
C GLY A 466 -12.32 -18.83 16.67
N LYS A 467 -12.37 -19.24 17.95
CA LYS A 467 -13.13 -20.44 18.34
C LYS A 467 -14.56 -20.29 17.78
N LYS A 468 -15.12 -21.38 17.24
CA LYS A 468 -16.59 -21.52 17.17
C LYS A 468 -17.10 -21.25 18.59
N ILE A 469 -17.78 -20.12 18.78
CA ILE A 469 -18.51 -19.84 20.01
C ILE A 469 -19.70 -20.79 20.05
#